data_AF-A0A1Y2M282-F1
#
_entry.id   AF-A0A1Y2M282-F1
#
_cell.length_a   1.000
_cell.length_b   1.000
_cell.length_c   1.000
_cell.angle_alpha   90.00
_cell.angle_beta   90.00
_cell.angle_gamma   90.00
#
_symmetry.space_group_name_H-M   'P 1'
#
loop_
_entity.id
_entity.type
_entity.pdbx_description
1 polymer ?
#
loop_
_entity_poly.entity_id
_entity_poly.type
_entity_poly.pdbx_seq_one_letter_code
_entity_poly.pdbx_strand_id
1 'polypeptide(L)'
;MSFPILFTIPPSSRHEFIVLDASSKPSLKALNKQITSTLASSPNCAEFMGKYKSQETKEQIQEFKIHWSSKEYDLKVWPEYTVVTDENFGAILELLKKDPKSGVLEVKVGKPEE
;
A
#
# COMPACT_ATOMS: atom_id res chain seq x y z
N MET A 1 15.75 1.01 -10.64
CA MET A 1 15.24 -0.36 -10.85
C MET A 1 13.90 -0.47 -10.13
N SER A 2 12.95 -1.17 -10.75
CA SER A 2 11.59 -1.30 -10.24
C SER A 2 11.30 -2.71 -9.73
N PHE A 3 10.39 -2.86 -8.77
CA PHE A 3 10.00 -4.16 -8.23
C PHE A 3 8.47 -4.21 -7.96
N PRO A 4 7.85 -5.40 -8.06
CA PRO A 4 6.43 -5.56 -7.74
C PRO A 4 6.20 -5.61 -6.23
N ILE A 5 5.09 -5.06 -5.76
CA ILE A 5 4.61 -5.21 -4.39
C ILE A 5 3.11 -5.49 -4.39
N LEU A 6 2.68 -6.38 -3.49
CA LEU A 6 1.27 -6.56 -3.15
C LEU A 6 0.84 -5.43 -2.21
N PHE A 7 -0.28 -4.79 -2.51
CA PHE A 7 -0.97 -3.97 -1.53
C PHE A 7 -2.36 -4.52 -1.19
N THR A 8 -2.81 -4.26 0.03
CA THR A 8 -4.10 -4.69 0.57
C THR A 8 -4.87 -3.53 1.16
N ILE A 9 -6.21 -3.66 1.25
CA ILE A 9 -7.10 -2.65 1.81
C ILE A 9 -7.99 -3.30 2.88
N PRO A 10 -7.54 -3.32 4.15
CA PRO A 10 -8.35 -3.81 5.25
C PRO A 10 -9.62 -2.97 5.45
N PRO A 11 -10.68 -3.54 6.06
CA PRO A 11 -10.79 -4.92 6.54
C PRO A 11 -11.22 -5.92 5.46
N SER A 12 -11.27 -5.49 4.20
CA SER A 12 -11.76 -6.32 3.08
C SER A 12 -10.66 -7.19 2.47
N SER A 13 -11.04 -8.12 1.60
CA SER A 13 -10.10 -8.89 0.78
C SER A 13 -9.60 -8.14 -0.47
N ARG A 14 -9.84 -6.83 -0.56
CA ARG A 14 -9.37 -5.99 -1.69
C ARG A 14 -7.85 -5.94 -1.67
N HIS A 15 -7.26 -6.16 -2.83
CA HIS A 15 -5.82 -6.18 -3.01
C HIS A 15 -5.46 -5.90 -4.46
N GLU A 16 -4.21 -5.54 -4.72
CA GLU A 16 -3.66 -5.50 -6.08
C GLU A 16 -2.13 -5.49 -6.04
N PHE A 17 -1.50 -5.86 -7.14
CA PHE A 17 -0.07 -5.69 -7.35
C PHE A 17 0.23 -4.38 -8.09
N ILE A 18 1.24 -3.65 -7.61
CA ILE A 18 1.79 -2.49 -8.31
C ILE A 18 3.29 -2.63 -8.47
N VAL A 19 3.84 -1.99 -9.50
CA VAL A 19 5.28 -1.87 -9.69
C VAL A 19 5.73 -0.55 -9.10
N LEU A 20 6.66 -0.59 -8.13
CA LEU A 20 7.28 0.58 -7.55
C LEU A 20 8.63 0.83 -8.22
N ASP A 21 8.88 2.09 -8.57
CA ASP A 21 10.18 2.54 -9.05
C ASP A 21 11.04 3.02 -7.87
N ALA A 22 12.15 2.32 -7.62
CA ALA A 22 13.14 2.70 -6.62
C ALA A 22 14.34 3.47 -7.21
N SER A 23 14.34 3.79 -8.51
CA SER A 23 15.44 4.60 -9.13
C SER A 23 15.31 6.10 -8.91
N SER A 24 14.07 6.60 -8.77
CA SER A 24 13.79 8.02 -8.57
C SER A 24 13.59 8.31 -7.09
N LYS A 25 13.71 9.57 -6.65
CA LYS A 25 13.45 9.98 -5.26
C LYS A 25 11.99 9.60 -4.92
N PRO A 26 11.75 8.51 -4.17
CA PRO A 26 10.41 8.01 -3.98
C PRO A 26 9.64 8.98 -3.09
N SER A 27 8.36 9.20 -3.39
CA SER A 27 7.52 10.10 -2.59
C SER A 27 6.17 9.45 -2.33
N LEU A 28 5.61 9.71 -1.15
CA LEU A 28 4.29 9.23 -0.80
C LEU A 28 3.21 9.85 -1.69
N LYS A 29 3.42 11.05 -2.22
CA LYS A 29 2.52 11.69 -3.19
C LYS A 29 2.41 10.87 -4.49
N ALA A 30 3.54 10.37 -5.00
CA ALA A 30 3.54 9.55 -6.20
C ALA A 30 2.86 8.19 -5.94
N LEU A 31 3.17 7.56 -4.81
CA LEU A 31 2.55 6.31 -4.36
C LEU A 31 1.03 6.47 -4.21
N ASN A 32 0.58 7.53 -3.55
CA ASN A 32 -0.83 7.85 -3.35
C ASN A 32 -1.55 7.99 -4.70
N LYS A 33 -1.00 8.79 -5.62
CA LYS A 33 -1.55 8.94 -6.97
C LYS A 33 -1.70 7.60 -7.70
N GLN A 34 -0.66 6.75 -7.63
CA GLN A 34 -0.67 5.43 -8.28
C GLN A 34 -1.75 4.53 -7.67
N ILE A 35 -1.79 4.40 -6.34
CA ILE A 35 -2.76 3.56 -5.66
C ILE A 35 -4.18 4.06 -5.91
N THR A 36 -4.47 5.35 -5.76
CA THR A 36 -5.80 5.91 -6.06
C THR A 36 -6.24 5.63 -7.49
N SER A 37 -5.32 5.71 -8.47
CA SER A 37 -5.62 5.32 -9.85
C SER A 37 -5.97 3.84 -9.95
N THR A 38 -5.20 2.97 -9.28
CA THR A 38 -5.44 1.53 -9.26
C THR A 38 -6.76 1.16 -8.59
N LEU A 39 -7.13 1.83 -7.49
CA LEU A 39 -8.41 1.63 -6.79
C LEU A 39 -9.61 1.90 -7.71
N ALA A 40 -9.50 2.91 -8.58
CA ALA A 40 -10.57 3.30 -9.48
C ALA A 40 -10.75 2.33 -10.67
N SER A 41 -9.71 1.60 -11.07
CA SER A 41 -9.72 0.79 -12.28
C SER A 41 -9.63 -0.72 -12.05
N SER A 42 -9.08 -1.17 -10.92
CA SER A 42 -8.84 -2.60 -10.69
C SER A 42 -10.11 -3.32 -10.22
N PRO A 43 -10.50 -4.43 -10.87
CA PRO A 43 -11.58 -5.29 -10.37
C PRO A 43 -11.23 -5.96 -9.04
N ASN A 44 -9.94 -6.16 -8.73
CA ASN A 44 -9.49 -6.72 -7.44
C ASN A 44 -9.63 -5.73 -6.28
N CYS A 45 -9.69 -4.43 -6.61
CA CYS A 45 -9.96 -3.35 -5.67
C CYS A 45 -11.44 -2.97 -5.61
N ALA A 46 -12.30 -3.56 -6.44
CA ALA A 46 -13.72 -3.26 -6.43
C ALA A 46 -14.40 -3.86 -5.18
N GLU A 47 -15.24 -3.08 -4.51
CA GLU A 47 -16.09 -3.60 -3.46
C GLU A 47 -17.30 -4.33 -4.05
N PHE A 48 -17.69 -5.44 -3.43
CA PHE A 48 -18.86 -6.24 -3.82
C PHE A 48 -20.16 -5.41 -3.92
N MET A 49 -20.31 -4.34 -3.12
CA MET A 49 -21.43 -3.40 -3.18
C MET A 49 -21.07 -2.01 -3.74
N GLY A 50 -19.86 -1.81 -4.28
CA GLY A 50 -19.40 -0.50 -4.76
C GLY A 50 -20.27 0.11 -5.86
N LYS A 51 -20.97 -0.75 -6.64
CA LYS A 51 -21.92 -0.34 -7.69
C LYS A 51 -23.18 0.34 -7.13
N TYR A 52 -23.47 0.15 -5.84
CA TYR A 52 -24.62 0.73 -5.14
C TYR A 52 -24.22 1.89 -4.21
N LYS A 53 -22.92 2.18 -4.05
CA LYS A 53 -22.44 3.36 -3.32
C LYS A 53 -22.62 4.61 -4.18
N SER A 54 -23.05 5.71 -3.58
CA SER A 54 -23.16 7.00 -4.27
C SER A 54 -21.79 7.45 -4.79
N GLN A 55 -21.75 8.00 -6.00
CA GLN A 55 -20.52 8.49 -6.65
C GLN A 55 -19.81 9.62 -5.87
N GLU A 56 -20.45 10.18 -4.84
CA GLU A 56 -19.94 11.29 -4.04
C GLU A 56 -18.89 10.87 -2.99
N THR A 57 -18.83 9.60 -2.58
CA THR A 57 -17.86 9.18 -1.56
C THR A 57 -16.55 8.74 -2.21
N LYS A 58 -15.64 9.69 -2.48
CA LYS A 58 -14.27 9.37 -2.89
C LYS A 58 -13.48 8.92 -1.66
N GLU A 59 -13.09 7.65 -1.63
CA GLU A 59 -12.14 7.14 -0.64
C GLU A 59 -10.82 7.90 -0.75
N GLN A 60 -10.31 8.38 0.38
CA GLN A 60 -8.98 8.97 0.48
C GLN A 60 -8.06 8.02 1.24
N ILE A 61 -6.82 7.92 0.77
CA ILE A 61 -5.79 7.17 1.48
C ILE A 61 -5.38 7.98 2.71
N GLN A 62 -5.53 7.37 3.88
CA GLN A 62 -5.23 7.98 5.17
C GLN A 62 -3.84 7.60 5.67
N GLU A 63 -3.41 6.37 5.41
CA GLU A 63 -2.16 5.83 5.96
C GLU A 63 -1.62 4.71 5.08
N PHE A 64 -0.30 4.61 5.03
CA PHE A 64 0.43 3.49 4.46
C PHE A 64 1.19 2.76 5.56
N LYS A 65 1.12 1.42 5.56
CA LYS A 65 1.89 0.57 6.45
C LYS A 65 2.55 -0.55 5.66
N ILE A 66 3.74 -0.98 6.05
CA ILE A 66 4.28 -2.28 5.61
C ILE A 66 4.06 -3.27 6.73
N HIS A 67 3.30 -4.32 6.48
CA HIS A 67 3.26 -5.50 7.35
C HIS A 67 4.40 -6.44 6.98
N TRP A 68 5.28 -6.73 7.94
CA TRP A 68 6.46 -7.54 7.71
C TRP A 68 6.16 -9.02 7.84
N SER A 69 6.79 -9.83 6.98
CA SER A 69 6.65 -11.28 6.99
C SER A 69 7.32 -11.88 8.21
N SER A 70 6.56 -12.59 9.05
CA SER A 70 7.09 -13.37 10.18
C SER A 70 7.93 -14.57 9.74
N LYS A 71 7.92 -14.93 8.46
CA LYS A 71 8.79 -15.97 7.90
C LYS A 71 10.19 -15.45 7.60
N GLU A 72 10.30 -14.18 7.21
CA GLU A 72 11.57 -13.55 6.85
C GLU A 72 12.20 -12.81 8.04
N TYR A 73 11.38 -12.34 8.98
CA TYR A 73 11.83 -11.61 10.17
C TYR A 73 11.34 -12.23 11.48
N ASP A 74 12.20 -12.23 12.49
CA ASP A 74 11.81 -12.55 13.87
C ASP A 74 11.06 -11.36 14.47
N LEU A 75 9.73 -11.48 14.59
CA LEU A 75 8.86 -10.43 15.11
C LEU A 75 9.03 -10.12 16.61
N LYS A 76 9.90 -10.84 17.33
CA LYS A 76 10.32 -10.44 18.69
C LYS A 76 11.26 -9.24 18.66
N VAL A 77 11.98 -9.07 17.55
CA VAL A 77 13.00 -8.02 17.38
C VAL A 77 12.60 -7.07 16.25
N TRP A 78 12.02 -7.60 15.18
CA TRP A 78 11.49 -6.84 14.07
C TRP A 78 10.05 -6.40 14.35
N PRO A 79 9.65 -5.16 14.02
CA PRO A 79 8.28 -4.73 14.25
C PRO A 79 7.29 -5.54 13.39
N GLU A 80 6.06 -5.71 13.86
CA GLU A 80 4.99 -6.34 13.08
C GLU A 80 4.66 -5.53 11.81
N TYR A 81 4.58 -4.21 11.97
CA TYR A 81 4.38 -3.29 10.86
C TYR A 81 5.20 -2.01 11.03
N THR A 82 5.35 -1.27 9.93
CA THR A 82 5.97 0.05 9.93
C THR A 82 5.08 1.04 9.18
N VAL A 83 4.75 2.15 9.84
CA VAL A 83 4.07 3.27 9.18
C VAL A 83 5.04 3.92 8.21
N VAL A 84 4.62 4.06 6.95
CA VAL A 84 5.46 4.62 5.89
C VAL A 84 5.33 6.14 5.93
N THR A 85 6.48 6.81 6.02
CA THR A 85 6.62 8.27 5.98
C THR A 85 7.55 8.66 4.83
N ASP A 86 7.52 9.90 4.37
CA ASP A 86 8.42 10.34 3.29
C ASP A 86 9.91 10.18 3.67
N GLU A 87 10.25 10.26 4.96
CA GLU A 87 11.62 10.09 5.47
C GLU A 87 12.09 8.63 5.41
N ASN A 88 11.22 7.68 5.74
CA ASN A 88 11.60 6.26 5.81
C ASN A 88 11.31 5.49 4.50
N PHE A 89 10.49 6.05 3.61
CA PHE A 89 10.00 5.34 2.43
C PHE A 89 11.13 4.83 1.54
N GLY A 90 12.15 5.64 1.28
CA GLY A 90 13.30 5.21 0.46
C GLY A 90 14.05 4.01 1.05
N ALA A 91 14.25 3.97 2.37
CA ALA A 91 14.91 2.86 3.04
C ALA A 91 14.05 1.58 2.98
N ILE A 92 12.74 1.71 3.17
CA ILE A 92 11.78 0.62 3.05
C ILE A 92 11.81 0.03 1.63
N LEU A 93 11.85 0.87 0.59
CA LEU A 93 11.91 0.40 -0.79
C LEU A 93 13.19 -0.38 -1.08
N GLU A 94 14.35 0.04 -0.56
CA GLU A 94 15.60 -0.72 -0.74
C GLU A 94 15.58 -2.07 -0.02
N LEU A 95 14.86 -2.20 1.09
CA LEU A 95 14.65 -3.48 1.77
C LEU A 95 13.76 -4.41 0.94
N LEU A 96 12.59 -3.93 0.52
CA LEU A 96 11.62 -4.68 -0.27
C LEU A 96 12.15 -5.03 -1.66
N LYS A 97 13.04 -4.21 -2.22
CA LYS A 97 13.73 -4.51 -3.48
C LYS A 97 14.67 -5.71 -3.39
N LYS A 98 15.27 -5.96 -2.22
CA LYS A 98 16.12 -7.14 -1.99
C LYS A 98 15.28 -8.40 -1.87
N ASP A 99 14.15 -8.31 -1.17
CA ASP A 99 13.18 -9.39 -1.08
C ASP A 99 11.74 -8.84 -1.10
N PRO A 100 11.05 -8.90 -2.25
CA PRO A 100 9.67 -8.40 -2.37
C PRO A 100 8.65 -9.19 -1.53
N LYS A 101 9.01 -10.36 -1.01
CA LYS A 101 8.12 -11.19 -0.16
C LYS A 101 8.24 -10.84 1.32
N SER A 102 9.22 -10.00 1.68
CA SER A 102 9.53 -9.63 3.06
C SER A 102 8.46 -8.72 3.68
N GLY A 103 7.60 -8.07 2.89
CA GLY A 103 6.49 -7.28 3.41
C GLY A 103 5.36 -7.04 2.40
N VAL A 104 4.20 -6.67 2.94
CA VAL A 104 2.98 -6.31 2.19
C VAL A 104 2.60 -4.88 2.50
N LEU A 105 2.26 -4.10 1.47
CA LEU A 105 1.80 -2.72 1.63
C LEU A 105 0.33 -2.68 2.03
N GLU A 106 0.05 -2.38 3.28
CA GLU A 106 -1.30 -2.08 3.74
C GLU A 106 -1.65 -0.62 3.44
N VAL A 107 -2.82 -0.41 2.83
CA VAL A 107 -3.37 0.91 2.52
C VAL A 107 -4.64 1.10 3.32
N LYS A 108 -4.61 2.04 4.27
CA LYS A 108 -5.81 2.46 4.97
C LYS A 108 -6.54 3.50 4.14
N VAL A 109 -7.77 3.18 3.75
CA VAL A 109 -8.67 4.12 3.08
C VAL A 109 -9.81 4.52 4.00
N GLY A 110 -10.28 5.75 3.88
CA GLY A 110 -11.43 6.23 4.63
C GLY A 110 -12.11 7.41 3.96
N LYS A 111 -13.13 7.94 4.64
CA LYS A 111 -13.79 9.18 4.22
C LYS A 111 -12.84 10.36 4.42
N PRO A 112 -12.94 11.44 3.61
CA PRO A 112 -12.28 12.69 3.92
C PRO A 112 -12.70 13.14 5.32
N GLU A 113 -11.75 13.48 6.17
CA GLU A 113 -12.07 14.21 7.41
C GLU A 113 -12.52 15.61 7.01
N GLU A 114 -13.69 16.05 7.50
CA GLU A 114 -14.22 17.41 7.31
C GLU A 114 -13.42 18.46 8.09
#